data_AF-A0A525VNP3-F1
#
_entry.id   AF-A0A525VNP3-F1
#
_cell.length_a   1.000
_cell.length_b   1.000
_cell.length_c   1.000
_cell.angle_alpha   90.00
_cell.angle_beta   90.00
_cell.angle_gamma   90.00
#
_symmetry.space_group_name_H-M   'P 1'
#
loop_
_entity.id
_entity.type
_entity.pdbx_description
1 polymer ?
#
loop_
_entity_poly.entity_id
_entity_poly.type
_entity_poly.pdbx_seq_one_letter_code
_entity_poly.pdbx_strand_id
1 'polypeptide(L)' 'MSALKLVLWGFLAVLDSVALAFVVGLVNPQEKVKGLWLVVAAACIYVLAFRFYGRWISRRVVELNDQLRVTPAVLLNE' A
#
# COMPACT_ATOMS: atom_id res chain seq x y z
N MET A 1 12.96 -5.04 -5.91
CA MET A 1 11.66 -5.73 -5.72
C MET A 1 11.50 -6.72 -6.86
N SER A 2 11.12 -7.97 -6.60
CA SER A 2 10.93 -8.96 -7.68
C SER A 2 9.86 -8.49 -8.68
N ALA A 3 10.04 -8.81 -9.97
CA ALA A 3 9.13 -8.43 -11.05
C ALA A 3 7.69 -8.83 -10.78
N LEU A 4 7.47 -10.02 -10.18
CA LEU A 4 6.14 -10.50 -9.78
C LEU A 4 5.45 -9.56 -8.79
N LYS A 5 6.20 -9.02 -7.82
CA LYS A 5 5.66 -8.08 -6.82
C LYS A 5 5.23 -6.77 -7.49
N LEU A 6 6.01 -6.28 -8.47
CA LEU A 6 5.68 -5.06 -9.20
C LEU A 6 4.38 -5.21 -10.00
N VAL A 7 4.22 -6.33 -10.72
CA VAL A 7 3.00 -6.64 -11.46
C VAL A 7 1.79 -6.70 -10.53
N LEU A 8 1.91 -7.34 -9.37
CA LEU A 8 0.82 -7.47 -8.41
C LEU A 8 0.37 -6.12 -7.82
N TRP A 9 1.33 -5.23 -7.49
CA TRP A 9 1.01 -3.87 -7.05
C TRP A 9 0.41 -3.01 -8.16
N GLY A 10 0.90 -3.16 -9.40
CA GLY A 10 0.32 -2.50 -10.56
C GLY A 10 -1.13 -2.92 -10.82
N PHE A 11 -1.41 -4.23 -10.75
CA PHE A 11 -2.76 -4.75 -10.88
C PHE A 11 -3.70 -4.21 -9.80
N LEU A 12 -3.25 -4.17 -8.55
CA LEU A 12 -4.05 -3.61 -7.44
C LEU A 12 -4.38 -2.13 -7.65
N ALA A 13 -3.44 -1.33 -8.14
CA ALA A 13 -3.67 0.08 -8.44
C ALA A 13 -4.66 0.29 -9.60
N VAL A 14 -4.61 -0.57 -10.62
CA VAL A 14 -5.58 -0.55 -11.73
C VAL A 14 -6.98 -0.90 -11.23
N LEU A 15 -7.10 -1.92 -10.38
CA LEU A 15 -8.37 -2.33 -9.78
C LEU A 15 -8.98 -1.19 -8.95
N ASP A 16 -8.17 -0.52 -8.14
CA ASP A 16 -8.57 0.65 -7.35
C ASP A 16 -9.11 1.79 -8.24
N SER A 17 -8.39 2.13 -9.31
CA SER A 17 -8.82 3.15 -10.28
C SER A 17 -10.15 2.80 -10.94
N VAL A 18 -10.37 1.52 -11.26
CA VAL A 18 -11.64 1.06 -11.86
C VAL A 18 -12.76 1.17 -10.82
N ALA A 19 -12.53 0.74 -9.59
CA ALA A 19 -13.52 0.86 -8.51
C ALA A 19 -13.92 2.32 -8.27
N LEU A 20 -12.95 3.24 -8.24
CA LEU A 20 -13.22 4.68 -8.13
C LEU A 20 -13.99 5.23 -9.34
N ALA A 21 -13.67 4.80 -10.55
CA ALA A 21 -14.42 5.21 -11.76
C ALA A 21 -15.91 4.81 -11.69
N PHE A 22 -16.22 3.64 -11.12
CA PHE A 22 -17.59 3.22 -10.84
C PHE A 22 -18.25 4.04 -9.73
N VAL A 23 -17.53 4.38 -8.66
CA VAL A 23 -18.06 5.20 -7.54
C VAL A 23 -18.43 6.62 -8.00
N VAL A 24 -17.61 7.23 -8.88
CA VAL A 24 -17.84 8.58 -9.40
C VAL A 24 -18.98 8.64 -10.45
N GLY A 25 -19.53 7.48 -10.85
CA GLY A 25 -20.61 7.41 -11.82
C GLY A 25 -20.16 7.68 -13.27
N LEU A 26 -18.86 7.51 -13.56
CA LEU A 26 -18.31 7.64 -14.91
C LEU A 26 -18.90 6.57 -15.85
N VAL A 27 -19.23 5.40 -15.29
CA VAL A 27 -19.89 4.28 -15.96
C VAL A 27 -21.30 4.17 -15.41
N ASN A 28 -22.31 4.40 -16.26
CA ASN A 28 -23.75 4.35 -15.94
C ASN A 28 -24.22 5.34 -14.84
N PRO A 29 -24.15 6.66 -15.09
CA PRO A 29 -24.54 7.71 -14.13
C PRO A 29 -26.01 7.70 -13.67
N GLN A 30 -26.87 6.87 -14.28
CA GLN A 30 -28.29 6.75 -13.94
C GLN A 30 -28.58 5.62 -12.92
N GLU A 31 -27.65 4.70 -12.67
CA GLU A 31 -27.82 3.67 -11.63
C GLU A 31 -27.44 4.20 -10.24
N LYS A 32 -28.16 3.76 -9.20
CA LYS A 32 -27.77 4.04 -7.81
C LYS A 32 -26.38 3.48 -7.56
N VAL A 33 -25.47 4.31 -7.05
CA VAL A 33 -24.10 3.92 -6.68
C VAL A 33 -24.17 2.70 -5.75
N LYS A 34 -23.65 1.55 -6.21
CA LYS A 34 -23.66 0.33 -5.40
C LYS A 34 -22.63 0.49 -4.29
N GLY A 35 -23.07 0.42 -3.03
CA GLY A 35 -22.21 0.55 -1.86
C GLY A 35 -21.03 -0.44 -1.85
N LEU A 36 -21.16 -1.57 -2.54
CA LEU A 36 -20.08 -2.54 -2.75
C LEU A 36 -18.84 -1.90 -3.38
N TRP A 37 -18.99 -1.10 -4.44
CA TRP A 37 -17.84 -0.48 -5.13
C TRP A 37 -17.10 0.52 -4.24
N LEU A 38 -17.84 1.19 -3.34
CA LEU A 38 -17.27 2.14 -2.39
C LEU A 38 -16.43 1.42 -1.34
N VAL A 39 -16.90 0.27 -0.83
CA VAL A 39 -16.14 -0.59 0.09
C VAL A 39 -14.89 -1.16 -0.60
N VAL A 40 -15.02 -1.62 -1.84
CA VAL A 40 -13.90 -2.18 -2.62
C VAL A 40 -12.82 -1.12 -2.87
N ALA A 41 -13.21 0.09 -3.28
CA ALA A 41 -12.28 1.21 -3.45
C ALA A 41 -11.58 1.56 -2.13
N ALA A 42 -12.34 1.71 -1.04
CA ALA A 42 -11.77 2.01 0.27
C ALA A 42 -10.75 0.94 0.73
N ALA A 43 -11.06 -0.35 0.51
CA ALA A 43 -10.16 -1.45 0.84
C ALA A 43 -8.87 -1.42 0.00
N CYS A 44 -8.97 -1.15 -1.30
CA CYS A 44 -7.81 -1.10 -2.18
C CYS A 44 -6.89 0.09 -1.85
N ILE A 45 -7.44 1.29 -1.64
CA ILE A 45 -6.71 2.47 -1.14
C ILE A 45 -6.03 2.16 0.19
N TYR A 46 -6.73 1.52 1.13
CA TYR A 46 -6.18 1.18 2.44
C TYR A 46 -4.94 0.29 2.33
N VAL A 47 -5.00 -0.75 1.49
CA VAL A 47 -3.86 -1.66 1.28
C VAL A 47 -2.66 -0.92 0.66
N LEU A 48 -2.91 -0.03 -0.30
CA LEU A 48 -1.87 0.81 -0.90
C LEU A 48 -1.26 1.77 0.13
N ALA A 49 -2.08 2.43 0.96
CA ALA A 49 -1.61 3.31 2.01
C ALA A 49 -0.77 2.56 3.06
N PHE A 50 -1.23 1.39 3.50
CA PHE A 50 -0.54 0.57 4.49
C PHE A 50 0.86 0.15 4.04
N ARG A 51 1.05 -0.08 2.73
CA ARG A 51 2.36 -0.36 2.15
C ARG A 51 3.36 0.78 2.35
N PHE A 52 2.94 2.01 2.07
CA PHE A 52 3.82 3.18 2.23
C PHE A 52 4.03 3.51 3.71
N TYR A 53 2.97 3.40 4.50
CA TYR A 53 3.01 3.63 5.94
C TYR A 53 3.94 2.65 6.66
N GLY A 54 3.86 1.35 6.36
CA GLY A 54 4.77 0.34 6.93
C GLY A 54 6.23 0.60 6.59
N ARG A 55 6.52 1.12 5.38
CA ARG A 55 7.88 1.52 4.99
C ARG A 55 8.35 2.80 5.69
N TRP A 56 7.43 3.70 6.03
CA TRP A 56 7.74 4.88 6.82
C TRP A 56 8.06 4.49 8.27
N ILE A 57 7.22 3.66 8.90
CA ILE A 57 7.45 3.14 10.27
C ILE A 57 8.81 2.46 10.36
N SER A 58 9.13 1.56 9.42
CA SER A 58 10.38 0.80 9.47
C SER A 58 11.64 1.66 9.36
N ARG A 59 11.52 2.86 8.77
CA ARG A 59 12.63 3.79 8.57
C ARG A 59 12.72 4.90 9.60
N ARG A 60 11.57 5.37 10.11
CA ARG A 60 11.50 6.56 10.97
C ARG A 60 11.26 6.23 12.44
N VAL A 61 10.60 5.12 12.73
CA VAL A 61 10.21 4.76 14.10
C VAL A 61 11.06 3.60 14.61
N VAL A 62 11.18 2.54 13.80
CA VAL A 62 11.87 1.31 14.22
C VAL A 62 13.33 1.27 13.75
N GLU A 63 13.68 2.04 12.73
CA GLU A 63 15.07 2.18 12.22
C GLU A 63 15.76 0.82 11.94
N LEU A 64 15.03 -0.17 11.40
CA LEU A 64 15.54 -1.55 11.25
C LEU A 64 16.79 -1.69 10.37
N ASN A 65 17.09 -0.68 9.55
CA ASN A 65 18.23 -0.67 8.65
C ASN A 65 19.14 0.54 8.93
N ASP A 66 19.27 0.89 10.21
CA ASP A 66 20.23 1.89 10.63
C ASP A 66 21.58 1.22 10.94
N GLN A 67 22.55 1.48 10.06
CA GLN A 67 23.93 0.99 10.22
C GLN A 67 24.66 1.67 11.39
N LEU A 68 24.14 2.79 11.91
CA LEU A 68 24.70 3.48 13.07
C LEU A 68 24.28 2.82 14.39
N ARG A 69 23.22 1.99 14.38
CA ARG A 69 22.72 1.22 15.53
C ARG A 69 23.28 -0.21 15.54
N VAL A 70 24.60 -0.34 15.39
CA VAL A 70 25.27 -1.64 15.54
C VAL A 70 25.06 -2.12 16.98
N THR A 71 24.66 -3.38 17.17
CA THR A 71 24.46 -3.92 18.51
C THR A 71 25.80 -3.95 19.26
N PRO A 72 25.81 -3.70 20.58
CA PRO A 72 27.05 -3.70 21.36
C PRO A 72 27.80 -5.04 21.29
N ALA A 73 27.09 -6.14 21.04
CA ALA A 73 27.67 -7.47 20.80
C ALA A 73 28.58 -7.53 19.56
N VAL A 74 28.34 -6.72 18.54
CA VAL A 74 29.21 -6.63 17.35
C VAL A 74 30.36 -5.65 17.58
N LEU A 75 30.15 -4.60 18.38
CA LEU A 75 31.16 -3.57 18.66
C LEU A 75 32.25 -4.03 19.65
N LEU A 76 31.91 -4.95 20.56
CA LEU A 76 32.78 -5.45 21.64
C LEU A 76 33.38 -6.84 21.34
N ASN A 77 33.14 -7.38 20.15
CA ASN A 77 33.66 -8.68 19.75
C ASN A 77 34.93 -8.49 18.93
N GLU A 78 36.07 -8.45 19.62
CA GLU A 78 37.43 -8.55 19.06
C GLU A 78 37.60 -9.78 18.16
#